data_AF-A0A5Q2TPN3-F1
#
_entry.id   AF-A0A5Q2TPN3-F1
#
_cell.length_a   1.000
_cell.length_b   1.000
_cell.length_c   1.000
_cell.angle_alpha   90.00
_cell.angle_beta   90.00
_cell.angle_gamma   90.00
#
_symmetry.space_group_name_H-M   'P 1'
#
loop_
_entity.id
_entity.type
_entity.pdbx_description
1 polymer ?
#
loop_
_entity_poly.entity_id
_entity_poly.type
_entity_poly.pdbx_seq_one_letter_code
_entity_poly.pdbx_strand_id
1 'polypeptide(L)'
;MLQKIVTAPIDVLTKIGEKVKEEADKEFYDLSTIQRKLVYLQTMYEQGEIPEVDYQKQEEELLARYEQAKRIEMEQWQRMTERK
;
A
#
# COMPACT_ATOMS: atom_id res chain seq x y z
N MET A 1 -26.94 -12.37 13.12
CA MET A 1 -26.57 -11.12 13.80
C MET A 1 -25.16 -10.76 13.37
N LEU A 2 -24.99 -9.90 12.35
CA LEU A 2 -23.67 -9.48 11.83
C LEU A 2 -23.63 -7.95 11.76
N GLN A 3 -24.10 -7.32 12.83
CA GLN A 3 -24.02 -5.88 13.01
C GLN A 3 -22.83 -5.62 13.92
N LYS A 4 -21.92 -4.77 13.43
CA LYS A 4 -20.79 -4.14 14.13
C LYS A 4 -19.48 -4.94 14.16
N ILE A 5 -18.66 -4.73 13.14
CA ILE A 5 -17.30 -4.25 13.42
C ILE A 5 -17.19 -2.87 12.76
N VAL A 6 -17.32 -1.90 13.66
CA VAL A 6 -17.27 -0.47 13.44
C VAL A 6 -15.79 -0.07 13.46
N THR A 7 -15.29 0.43 12.33
CA THR A 7 -14.21 1.43 12.22
C THR A 7 -12.99 1.28 13.14
N ALA A 8 -12.17 0.24 12.99
CA ALA A 8 -11.00 0.05 13.85
C ALA A 8 -9.64 -0.25 13.18
N PRO A 9 -9.39 0.13 11.90
CA PRO A 9 -7.98 0.35 11.54
C PRO A 9 -7.66 1.54 10.62
N ILE A 10 -8.61 2.41 10.31
CA ILE A 10 -8.31 3.61 9.48
C ILE A 10 -7.33 4.55 10.23
N ASP A 11 -7.44 4.62 11.56
CA ASP A 11 -6.59 5.46 12.41
C ASP A 11 -5.14 4.94 12.54
N VAL A 12 -4.91 3.64 12.33
CA VAL A 12 -3.55 3.07 12.35
C VAL A 12 -2.79 3.44 11.07
N LEU A 13 -3.48 3.43 9.93
CA LEU A 13 -2.90 3.80 8.63
C LEU A 13 -2.51 5.29 8.55
N THR A 14 -3.31 6.19 9.13
CA THR A 14 -2.98 7.63 9.20
C THR A 14 -1.75 7.86 10.06
N LYS A 15 -1.65 7.22 11.23
CA LYS A 15 -0.48 7.36 12.12
C LYS A 15 0.82 6.79 11.53
N ILE A 16 0.75 5.68 10.79
CA ILE A 16 1.93 5.16 10.08
C ILE A 16 2.30 6.10 8.91
N GLY A 17 1.29 6.65 8.22
CA GLY A 17 1.49 7.62 7.14
C GLY A 17 2.23 8.87 7.61
N GLU A 18 1.83 9.42 8.75
CA GLU A 18 2.43 10.63 9.35
C GLU A 18 3.86 10.40 9.84
N LYS A 19 4.15 9.26 10.48
CA LYS A 19 5.46 9.01 11.12
C LYS A 19 6.57 8.58 10.15
N VAL A 20 6.22 8.08 8.97
CA VAL A 20 7.20 7.61 7.96
C VAL A 20 7.52 8.69 6.92
N LYS A 21 6.72 9.76 6.85
CA LYS A 21 6.93 10.91 5.96
C LYS A 21 8.17 11.75 6.34
N GLU A 22 8.65 11.64 7.58
CA GLU A 22 9.75 12.46 8.10
C GLU A 22 11.15 11.87 7.81
N GLU A 23 11.31 10.55 7.70
CA GLU A 23 12.65 9.92 7.71
C GLU A 23 13.11 9.24 6.39
N ALA A 24 12.24 8.99 5.42
CA ALA A 24 12.61 8.23 4.21
C ALA A 24 12.37 9.04 2.93
N ASP A 25 13.46 9.26 2.19
CA ASP A 25 13.56 10.06 0.98
C ASP A 25 12.39 9.93 -0.01
N LYS A 26 12.10 11.09 -0.63
CA LYS A 26 10.99 11.45 -1.54
C LYS A 26 10.74 10.53 -2.75
N GLU A 27 11.44 9.42 -2.92
CA GLU A 27 11.35 8.55 -4.10
C GLU A 27 10.83 7.13 -3.80
N PHE A 28 11.10 6.55 -2.62
CA PHE A 28 10.75 5.14 -2.31
C PHE A 28 9.51 4.97 -1.42
N TYR A 29 8.93 6.08 -0.96
CA TYR A 29 7.80 6.06 -0.04
C TYR A 29 6.59 5.34 -0.63
N ASP A 30 6.32 5.50 -1.93
CA ASP A 30 5.12 4.94 -2.56
C ASP A 30 5.17 3.41 -2.60
N LEU A 31 6.28 2.81 -3.05
CA LEU A 31 6.40 1.36 -3.20
C LEU A 31 6.34 0.63 -1.87
N SER A 32 7.15 1.05 -0.90
CA SER A 32 7.20 0.41 0.42
C SER A 32 5.87 0.55 1.17
N THR A 33 5.18 1.67 0.98
CA THR A 33 3.85 1.90 1.58
C THR A 33 2.80 0.99 0.97
N ILE A 34 2.80 0.83 -0.36
CA ILE A 34 1.84 -0.06 -1.04
C ILE A 34 2.07 -1.52 -0.63
N GLN A 35 3.32 -1.97 -0.54
CA GLN A 35 3.65 -3.32 -0.07
C GLN A 35 3.14 -3.58 1.36
N ARG A 36 3.34 -2.63 2.29
CA ARG A 36 2.79 -2.75 3.66
C ARG A 36 1.27 -2.82 3.67
N LYS A 37 0.59 -2.03 2.84
CA LYS A 37 -0.87 -2.07 2.71
C LYS A 37 -1.36 -3.42 2.19
N LEU A 38 -0.66 -4.02 1.22
CA LEU A 38 -0.98 -5.36 0.72
C LEU A 38 -0.85 -6.43 1.81
N VAL A 39 0.24 -6.43 2.57
CA VAL A 39 0.43 -7.36 3.70
C VAL A 39 -0.68 -7.23 4.74
N TYR A 40 -1.03 -5.98 5.07
CA TYR A 40 -2.10 -5.70 6.02
C TYR A 40 -3.47 -6.18 5.51
N LEU A 41 -3.77 -5.91 4.24
CA LEU A 41 -5.01 -6.34 3.59
C LEU A 41 -5.15 -7.88 3.61
N GLN A 42 -4.07 -8.61 3.34
CA GLN A 42 -4.03 -10.07 3.45
C GLN A 42 -4.28 -10.54 4.88
N THR A 43 -3.66 -9.90 5.88
CA THR A 43 -3.89 -10.24 7.29
C THR A 43 -5.36 -10.06 7.68
N MET A 44 -6.01 -8.98 7.25
CA MET A 44 -7.42 -8.71 7.50
C MET A 44 -8.32 -9.78 6.90
N TYR A 45 -8.01 -10.22 5.67
CA TYR A 45 -8.75 -11.29 5.01
C TYR A 45 -8.55 -12.64 5.72
N GLU A 46 -7.31 -12.99 6.06
CA GLU A 46 -6.99 -14.24 6.78
C GLU A 46 -7.65 -14.31 8.17
N GLN A 47 -7.83 -13.18 8.84
CA GLN A 47 -8.52 -13.07 10.12
C GLN A 47 -10.05 -13.05 9.98
N GLY A 48 -10.58 -13.05 8.75
CA GLY A 48 -12.01 -12.97 8.46
C GLY A 48 -12.63 -11.61 8.78
N GLU A 49 -11.82 -10.55 8.90
CA GLU A 49 -12.27 -9.19 9.18
C GLU A 49 -12.91 -8.52 7.96
N ILE A 50 -12.55 -8.96 6.76
CA ILE A 50 -13.15 -8.51 5.49
C ILE A 50 -13.57 -9.71 4.63
N PRO A 51 -14.66 -9.58 3.84
CA PRO A 51 -15.05 -10.62 2.89
C PRO A 51 -14.11 -10.65 1.68
N GLU A 52 -14.03 -11.80 1.02
CA GLU A 52 -13.18 -12.04 -0.15
C GLU A 52 -13.40 -11.01 -1.28
N VAL A 53 -14.64 -10.61 -1.53
CA VAL A 53 -14.99 -9.63 -2.57
C VAL A 53 -14.36 -8.25 -2.28
N ASP A 54 -14.35 -7.84 -1.01
CA ASP A 54 -13.75 -6.56 -0.61
C ASP A 54 -12.22 -6.65 -0.61
N TYR A 55 -11.66 -7.81 -0.22
CA TYR A 55 -10.25 -8.12 -0.33
C TYR A 55 -9.76 -8.00 -1.78
N GLN A 56 -10.38 -8.73 -2.71
CA GLN A 56 -9.98 -8.78 -4.12
C GLN A 56 -10.02 -7.39 -4.76
N LYS A 57 -11.09 -6.62 -4.50
CA LYS A 57 -11.21 -5.26 -5.03
C LYS A 57 -10.10 -4.33 -4.55
N GLN A 58 -9.77 -4.38 -3.25
CA GLN A 58 -8.72 -3.54 -2.68
C GLN A 58 -7.33 -4.01 -3.09
N GLU A 59 -7.13 -5.32 -3.24
CA GLU A 59 -5.88 -5.92 -3.69
C GLU A 59 -5.56 -5.48 -5.12
N GLU A 60 -6.53 -5.57 -6.03
CA GLU A 60 -6.38 -5.14 -7.43
C GLU A 60 -6.00 -3.65 -7.52
N GLU A 61 -6.64 -2.80 -6.73
CA GLU A 61 -6.32 -1.37 -6.69
C GLU A 61 -4.89 -1.11 -6.19
N LEU A 62 -4.46 -1.81 -5.13
CA LEU A 62 -3.12 -1.65 -4.58
C LEU A 62 -2.05 -2.19 -5.55
N LEU A 63 -2.31 -3.32 -6.22
CA LEU A 63 -1.40 -3.89 -7.21
C LEU A 63 -1.24 -2.98 -8.43
N ALA A 64 -2.33 -2.38 -8.93
CA ALA A 64 -2.26 -1.42 -10.04
C ALA A 64 -1.40 -0.20 -9.67
N ARG A 65 -1.52 0.31 -8.44
CA ARG A 65 -0.67 1.40 -7.93
C ARG A 65 0.78 0.97 -7.80
N TYR A 66 1.03 -0.25 -7.33
CA TYR A 66 2.38 -0.80 -7.19
C TYR A 66 3.08 -0.90 -8.54
N GLU A 67 2.40 -1.43 -9.56
CA GLU A 67 2.93 -1.54 -10.91
C GLU A 67 3.27 -0.16 -11.49
N GLN A 68 2.37 0.81 -11.33
CA GLN A 68 2.61 2.18 -11.75
C GLN A 68 3.86 2.79 -11.10
N ALA A 69 3.99 2.62 -9.78
CA ALA A 69 5.14 3.12 -9.03
C ALA A 69 6.44 2.43 -9.47
N LYS A 70 6.41 1.11 -9.70
CA LYS A 70 7.57 0.36 -10.21
C LYS A 70 8.00 0.81 -11.60
N ARG A 71 7.05 1.10 -12.48
CA ARG A 71 7.36 1.60 -13.82
C ARG A 71 8.08 2.95 -13.76
N ILE A 72 7.62 3.86 -12.91
CA ILE A 72 8.26 5.17 -12.70
C ILE A 72 9.68 5.01 -12.16
N GLU A 73 9.88 4.16 -11.16
CA GLU A 73 11.20 3.85 -10.58
C GLU A 73 12.18 3.34 -11.67
N MET A 74 11.72 2.41 -12.51
CA MET A 74 12.53 1.88 -13.61
C MET A 74 12.86 2.94 -14.67
N GLU A 75 11.90 3.77 -15.08
CA GLU A 75 12.10 4.87 -16.04
C GLU A 75 13.04 5.95 -15.49
N GLN A 76 12.99 6.23 -14.19
CA GLN A 76 13.94 7.14 -13.53
C GLN A 76 15.34 6.55 -13.53
N TRP A 77 15.47 5.27 -13.19
CA TRP A 77 16.75 4.58 -13.18
C TRP A 77 17.41 4.53 -14.56
N GLN A 78 16.64 4.21 -15.61
CA GLN A 78 17.11 4.24 -17.00
C GLN A 78 17.63 5.62 -17.41
N ARG A 79 16.87 6.69 -17.13
CA ARG A 79 17.29 8.08 -17.40
C ARG A 79 18.58 8.46 -16.67
N MET A 80 18.79 7.96 -15.46
CA MET A 80 20.02 8.21 -14.70
C MET A 80 21.22 7.46 -15.29
N THR A 81 21.01 6.24 -15.81
CA THR A 81 22.06 5.46 -16.48
C THR A 81 22.42 5.96 -17.87
N GLU A 82 21.47 6.55 -18.62
CA GLU A 82 21.69 7.10 -19.97
C GLU A 82 22.40 8.46 -19.97
N ARG A 83 22.42 9.18 -18.85
CA ARG A 83 23.07 10.50 -18.70
C ARG A 83 24.55 10.43 -18.30
N LYS A 84 25.12 9.23 -18.14
CA LYS A 84 26.54 9.00 -17.86
C LYS A 84 27.28 8.52 -19.10
#